data_AF-A0A4Y2PMQ2-F1
#
_entry.id   AF-A0A4Y2PMQ2-F1
#
_cell.length_a   1.000
_cell.length_b   1.000
_cell.length_c   1.000
_cell.angle_alpha   90.00
_cell.angle_beta   90.00
_cell.angle_gamma   90.00
#
_symmetry.space_group_name_H-M   'P 1'
#
loop_
_entity.id
_entity.type
_entity.pdbx_description
1 polymer ?
#
loop_
_entity_poly.entity_id
_entity_poly.type
_entity_poly.pdbx_seq_one_letter_code
_entity_poly.pdbx_strand_id
1 'polypeptide(L)'
;MSGCDTTSALFNYVKLKFVQTLKNNNDLLKVIEILKNPDMTPEAVVDVRNRFLVALYGYPITTSDTPSLKNLCYKCYMKSSFNKVATWLRFAAAHQHSLKVYYQIQHWLGNKKRPGEWGWERINIELQPVKTQKSPAPDSILYARYPASVKRGAQEIAAV
;
A
#
# COMPACT_ATOMS: atom_id res chain seq x y z
N MET A 1 -10.12 -2.33 0.13
CA MET A 1 -9.02 -2.95 -0.66
C MET A 1 -8.99 -2.47 -2.12
N SER A 2 -10.11 -2.40 -2.83
CA SER A 2 -10.17 -1.79 -4.18
C SER A 2 -10.23 -0.25 -4.19
N GLY A 3 -10.36 0.38 -3.01
CA GLY A 3 -10.53 1.82 -2.84
C GLY A 3 -11.99 2.23 -2.60
N CYS A 4 -12.18 3.29 -1.84
CA CYS A 4 -13.45 4.01 -1.60
C CYS A 4 -13.14 5.51 -1.49
N ASP A 5 -14.13 6.37 -1.21
CA ASP A 5 -13.94 7.83 -1.21
C ASP A 5 -12.83 8.31 -0.26
N THR A 6 -12.54 7.52 0.80
CA THR A 6 -11.48 7.80 1.78
C THR A 6 -10.21 6.98 1.60
N THR A 7 -10.15 6.04 0.64
CA THR A 7 -8.99 5.16 0.42
C THR A 7 -8.65 4.98 -1.07
N SER A 8 -7.38 5.12 -1.42
CA SER A 8 -6.91 5.03 -2.82
C SER A 8 -7.29 3.72 -3.52
N ALA A 9 -7.52 3.77 -4.83
CA ALA A 9 -7.86 2.60 -5.64
C ALA A 9 -6.63 1.90 -6.25
N LEU A 10 -6.77 0.62 -6.60
CA LEU A 10 -5.74 -0.12 -7.33
C LEU A 10 -5.72 0.30 -8.81
N PHE A 11 -4.55 0.70 -9.28
CA PHE A 11 -4.35 1.10 -10.67
C PHE A 11 -4.70 -0.04 -11.65
N ASN A 12 -5.44 0.28 -12.72
CA ASN A 12 -5.95 -0.64 -13.75
C ASN A 12 -6.93 -1.73 -13.26
N TYR A 13 -7.47 -1.61 -12.05
CA TYR A 13 -8.55 -2.47 -11.56
C TYR A 13 -9.86 -1.69 -11.44
N VAL A 14 -10.81 -1.99 -12.31
CA VAL A 14 -12.20 -1.50 -12.19
C VAL A 14 -12.91 -2.30 -11.08
N LYS A 15 -13.82 -1.66 -10.32
CA LYS A 15 -14.54 -2.28 -9.19
C LYS A 15 -15.14 -3.65 -9.54
N LEU A 16 -15.79 -3.77 -10.71
CA LEU A 16 -16.36 -5.03 -11.19
C LEU A 16 -15.32 -6.12 -11.41
N LYS A 17 -14.22 -5.79 -12.09
CA LYS A 17 -13.10 -6.72 -12.32
C LYS A 17 -12.51 -7.20 -10.99
N PHE A 18 -12.36 -6.31 -10.02
CA PHE A 18 -11.90 -6.66 -8.69
C PHE A 18 -12.84 -7.65 -7.98
N VAL A 19 -14.15 -7.38 -7.98
CA VAL A 19 -15.15 -8.28 -7.38
C VAL A 19 -15.13 -9.65 -8.07
N GLN A 20 -15.01 -9.70 -9.40
CA GLN A 20 -14.91 -10.95 -10.13
C GLN A 20 -13.64 -11.74 -9.75
N THR A 21 -12.50 -11.07 -9.66
CA THR A 21 -11.23 -11.68 -9.22
C THR A 21 -11.34 -12.24 -7.80
N LEU A 22 -12.03 -11.53 -6.89
CA LEU A 22 -12.28 -12.03 -5.53
C LEU A 22 -13.15 -13.28 -5.53
N LYS A 23 -14.26 -13.29 -6.27
CA LYS A 23 -15.17 -14.44 -6.32
C LYS A 23 -14.51 -15.70 -6.88
N ASN A 24 -13.58 -15.53 -7.83
CA ASN A 24 -12.93 -16.65 -8.51
C ASN A 24 -11.67 -17.16 -7.81
N ASN A 25 -11.21 -16.51 -6.74
CA ASN A 25 -9.96 -16.88 -6.07
C ASN A 25 -10.18 -17.08 -4.57
N ASN A 26 -10.24 -18.35 -4.15
CA ASN A 26 -10.48 -18.73 -2.76
C ASN A 26 -9.37 -18.26 -1.81
N ASP A 27 -8.13 -18.13 -2.29
CA ASP A 27 -7.02 -17.64 -1.46
C ASP A 27 -7.17 -16.16 -1.13
N LEU A 28 -7.73 -15.35 -2.04
CA LEU A 28 -8.06 -13.95 -1.75
C LEU A 28 -9.16 -13.84 -0.69
N LEU A 29 -10.15 -14.75 -0.71
CA LEU A 29 -11.22 -14.78 0.29
C LEU A 29 -10.67 -15.12 1.68
N LYS A 30 -9.80 -16.14 1.79
CA LYS A 30 -9.12 -16.48 3.05
C LYS A 30 -8.33 -15.31 3.62
N VAL A 31 -7.61 -14.58 2.76
CA VAL A 31 -6.83 -13.40 3.17
C VAL A 31 -7.75 -12.27 3.66
N ILE A 32 -8.90 -12.04 3.02
CA ILE A 32 -9.89 -11.06 3.48
C ILE A 32 -10.50 -11.48 4.82
N GLU A 33 -10.73 -12.76 5.03
CA GLU A 33 -11.27 -13.28 6.29
C GLU A 33 -10.34 -12.99 7.47
N ILE A 34 -9.02 -13.11 7.27
CA ILE A 34 -8.03 -12.75 8.29
C ILE A 34 -8.16 -11.28 8.73
N LEU A 35 -8.46 -10.36 7.81
CA LEU A 35 -8.63 -8.92 8.12
C LEU A 35 -9.86 -8.63 8.98
N LYS A 36 -10.79 -9.57 9.16
CA LYS A 36 -11.93 -9.42 10.07
C LYS A 36 -11.52 -9.55 11.53
N ASN A 37 -10.42 -10.27 11.81
CA ASN A 37 -9.93 -10.44 13.17
C ASN A 37 -9.57 -9.06 13.77
N PRO A 38 -10.16 -8.66 14.92
CA PRO A 38 -9.85 -7.38 15.55
C PRO A 38 -8.44 -7.34 16.15
N ASP A 39 -7.85 -8.47 16.52
CA ASP A 39 -6.62 -8.51 17.33
C ASP A 39 -5.33 -8.55 16.48
N MET A 40 -5.43 -8.14 15.22
CA MET A 40 -4.24 -8.03 14.37
C MET A 40 -3.32 -6.89 14.80
N THR A 41 -2.01 -7.11 14.66
CA THR A 41 -0.99 -6.05 14.76
C THR A 41 -0.83 -5.31 13.43
N PRO A 42 -0.32 -4.06 13.42
CA PRO A 42 -0.03 -3.32 12.18
C PRO A 42 0.87 -4.09 11.20
N GLU A 43 1.88 -4.79 11.70
CA GLU A 43 2.81 -5.60 10.91
C GLU A 43 2.09 -6.77 10.24
N ALA A 44 1.20 -7.44 10.99
CA ALA A 44 0.41 -8.55 10.47
C ALA A 44 -0.58 -8.08 9.39
N VAL A 45 -1.19 -6.90 9.54
CA VAL A 45 -2.06 -6.30 8.51
C VAL A 45 -1.29 -6.02 7.22
N VAL A 46 -0.07 -5.48 7.34
CA VAL A 46 0.81 -5.25 6.18
C VAL A 46 1.19 -6.57 5.50
N ASP A 47 1.51 -7.60 6.27
CA ASP A 47 1.84 -8.93 5.73
C ASP A 47 0.65 -9.56 4.98
N VAL A 48 -0.54 -9.53 5.58
CA VAL A 48 -1.78 -10.02 4.95
C VAL A 48 -2.09 -9.25 3.67
N ARG A 49 -1.88 -7.93 3.62
CA ARG A 49 -1.99 -7.16 2.38
C ARG A 49 -0.93 -7.55 1.35
N ASN A 50 0.29 -7.87 1.76
CA ASN A 50 1.33 -8.32 0.85
C ASN A 50 0.92 -9.66 0.19
N ARG A 51 0.40 -10.60 0.99
CA ARG A 51 -0.17 -11.86 0.50
C ARG A 51 -1.36 -11.62 -0.43
N PHE A 52 -2.24 -10.68 -0.09
CA PHE A 52 -3.36 -10.28 -0.93
C PHE A 52 -2.89 -9.83 -2.32
N LEU A 53 -1.86 -8.99 -2.39
CA LEU A 53 -1.35 -8.50 -3.67
C LEU A 53 -0.69 -9.60 -4.49
N VAL A 54 0.10 -10.46 -3.86
CA VAL A 54 0.70 -11.62 -4.53
C VAL A 54 -0.39 -12.47 -5.20
N ALA A 55 -1.44 -12.83 -4.46
CA ALA A 55 -2.58 -13.57 -5.00
C ALA A 55 -3.38 -12.79 -6.05
N LEU A 56 -3.54 -11.48 -5.89
CA LEU A 56 -4.26 -10.63 -6.84
C LEU A 56 -3.54 -10.59 -8.21
N TYR A 57 -2.22 -10.69 -8.22
CA TYR A 57 -1.41 -10.79 -9.43
C TYR A 57 -1.27 -12.24 -9.94
N GLY A 58 -1.97 -13.21 -9.34
CA GLY A 58 -2.02 -14.61 -9.80
C GLY A 58 -0.85 -15.47 -9.33
N TYR A 59 -0.12 -15.06 -8.30
CA TYR A 59 0.95 -15.85 -7.71
C TYR A 59 0.45 -16.62 -6.46
N PRO A 60 0.95 -17.84 -6.20
CA PRO A 60 0.52 -18.64 -5.05
C PRO A 60 0.95 -18.00 -3.71
N ILE A 61 0.11 -18.14 -2.69
CA ILE A 61 0.39 -17.71 -1.30
C ILE A 61 1.09 -18.87 -0.54
N THR A 62 2.25 -19.32 -1.01
CA THR A 62 3.03 -20.37 -0.30
C THR A 62 4.13 -19.77 0.57
N THR A 63 4.38 -20.38 1.72
CA THR A 63 5.18 -19.86 2.84
C THR A 63 6.70 -19.96 2.68
N SER A 64 7.23 -20.71 1.70
CA SER A 64 8.70 -20.89 1.55
C SER A 64 9.32 -20.24 0.31
N ASP A 65 8.61 -20.18 -0.82
CA ASP A 65 9.21 -19.81 -2.12
C ASP A 65 8.37 -18.80 -2.91
N THR A 66 7.64 -17.93 -2.21
CA THR A 66 6.96 -16.83 -2.88
C THR A 66 8.00 -15.97 -3.59
N PRO A 67 7.76 -15.48 -4.84
CA PRO A 67 8.42 -14.25 -5.25
C PRO A 67 8.03 -13.22 -4.19
N SER A 68 8.96 -12.94 -3.27
CA SER A 68 8.78 -11.93 -2.23
C SER A 68 8.19 -10.68 -2.86
N LEU A 69 7.44 -9.88 -2.11
CA LEU A 69 6.86 -8.66 -2.66
C LEU A 69 7.90 -7.86 -3.46
N LYS A 70 9.17 -7.90 -3.03
CA LYS A 70 10.36 -7.40 -3.76
C LYS A 70 10.59 -8.00 -5.15
N ASN A 71 10.47 -9.31 -5.35
CA ASN A 71 10.55 -9.96 -6.66
C ASN A 71 9.34 -9.56 -7.54
N LEU A 72 8.13 -9.49 -6.98
CA LEU A 72 6.95 -8.95 -7.69
C LEU A 72 7.17 -7.47 -8.09
N CYS A 73 7.70 -6.66 -7.18
CA CYS A 73 8.10 -5.27 -7.45
C CYS A 73 9.10 -5.20 -8.59
N TYR A 74 10.13 -6.06 -8.55
CA TYR A 74 11.18 -6.11 -9.57
C TYR A 74 10.63 -6.55 -10.93
N LYS A 75 9.77 -7.58 -10.98
CA LYS A 75 9.10 -8.01 -12.22
C LYS A 75 8.18 -6.91 -12.77
N CYS A 76 7.38 -6.26 -11.93
CA CYS A 76 6.55 -5.13 -12.35
C CYS A 76 7.39 -3.93 -12.81
N TYR A 77 8.52 -3.67 -12.15
CA TYR A 77 9.49 -2.64 -12.52
C TYR A 77 10.11 -2.92 -13.89
N MET A 78 10.50 -4.16 -14.17
CA MET A 78 11.10 -4.56 -15.45
C MET A 78 10.09 -4.56 -16.60
N LYS A 79 8.81 -4.88 -16.33
CA LYS A 79 7.75 -4.91 -17.35
C LYS A 79 7.05 -3.57 -17.60
N SER A 80 7.26 -2.57 -16.74
CA SER A 80 6.61 -1.26 -16.87
C SER A 80 7.39 -0.34 -17.81
N SER A 81 6.72 0.20 -18.84
CA SER A 81 7.23 1.30 -19.66
C SER A 81 7.17 2.66 -18.96
N PHE A 82 6.37 2.78 -17.89
CA PHE A 82 6.23 4.00 -17.08
C PHE A 82 7.21 4.03 -15.91
N ASN A 83 7.64 5.25 -15.55
CA ASN A 83 8.62 5.61 -14.53
C ASN A 83 8.83 4.56 -13.42
N LYS A 84 9.97 3.87 -13.49
CA LYS A 84 10.61 3.00 -12.49
C LYS A 84 10.43 3.41 -11.01
N VAL A 85 10.41 4.72 -10.75
CA VAL A 85 10.17 5.37 -9.44
C VAL A 85 8.72 5.22 -8.95
N ALA A 86 7.73 5.30 -9.85
CA ALA A 86 6.32 5.19 -9.52
C ALA A 86 5.95 3.80 -8.97
N THR A 87 6.62 2.75 -9.44
CA THR A 87 6.42 1.39 -8.94
C THR A 87 6.86 1.26 -7.47
N TRP A 88 7.98 1.84 -7.07
CA TRP A 88 8.46 1.86 -5.67
C TRP A 88 7.57 2.71 -4.75
N LEU A 89 7.21 3.92 -5.19
CA LEU A 89 6.26 4.80 -4.52
C LEU A 89 4.93 4.09 -4.19
N ARG A 90 4.44 3.25 -5.12
CA ARG A 90 3.21 2.48 -4.96
C ARG A 90 3.26 1.45 -3.83
N PHE A 91 4.45 0.99 -3.43
CA PHE A 91 4.58 0.04 -2.32
C PHE A 91 4.72 0.75 -0.97
N ALA A 92 5.55 1.79 -0.87
CA ALA A 92 5.71 2.56 0.37
C ALA A 92 4.41 3.26 0.79
N ALA A 93 3.71 3.89 -0.15
CA ALA A 93 2.40 4.49 0.09
C ALA A 93 1.34 3.46 0.51
N ALA A 94 1.52 2.21 0.09
CA ALA A 94 0.53 1.19 0.32
C ALA A 94 0.64 0.49 1.67
N HIS A 95 1.73 0.66 2.43
CA HIS A 95 1.75 0.31 3.85
C HIS A 95 0.70 1.14 4.61
N GLN A 96 0.75 2.46 4.48
CA GLN A 96 -0.21 3.37 5.12
C GLN A 96 -1.63 3.14 4.62
N HIS A 97 -1.80 2.86 3.33
CA HIS A 97 -3.10 2.49 2.77
C HIS A 97 -3.68 1.23 3.44
N SER A 98 -2.85 0.22 3.72
CA SER A 98 -3.32 -1.05 4.32
C SER A 98 -3.84 -0.85 5.74
N LEU A 99 -3.14 -0.04 6.53
CA LEU A 99 -3.56 0.31 7.89
C LEU A 99 -4.90 1.07 7.88
N LYS A 100 -5.06 2.04 6.96
CA LYS A 100 -6.31 2.79 6.81
C LYS A 100 -7.48 1.89 6.38
N VAL A 101 -7.24 0.96 5.47
CA VAL A 101 -8.25 0.01 5.01
C VAL A 101 -8.66 -0.92 6.15
N TYR A 102 -7.71 -1.43 6.93
CA TYR A 102 -8.02 -2.25 8.10
C TYR A 102 -8.81 -1.47 9.15
N TYR A 103 -8.41 -0.24 9.48
CA TYR A 103 -9.18 0.64 10.36
C TYR A 103 -10.63 0.80 9.90
N GLN A 104 -10.83 1.05 8.60
CA GLN A 104 -12.17 1.20 8.02
C GLN A 104 -13.00 -0.09 8.14
N ILE A 105 -12.40 -1.25 7.85
CA ILE A 105 -13.06 -2.56 7.99
C ILE A 105 -13.48 -2.76 9.45
N GLN A 106 -12.58 -2.53 10.40
CA GLN A 106 -12.85 -2.70 11.82
C GLN A 106 -13.94 -1.74 12.31
N HIS A 107 -13.93 -0.50 11.83
CA HIS A 107 -14.98 0.48 12.12
C HIS A 107 -16.35 0.01 11.61
N TRP A 108 -16.43 -0.53 10.39
CA TRP A 108 -17.68 -1.10 9.85
C TRP A 108 -18.16 -2.34 10.62
N LEU A 109 -17.24 -3.10 11.22
CA LEU A 109 -17.56 -4.24 12.09
C LEU A 109 -17.93 -3.81 13.53
N GLY A 110 -17.91 -2.52 13.84
CA GLY A 110 -18.21 -2.00 15.19
C GLY A 110 -17.05 -2.06 16.18
N ASN A 111 -15.85 -2.45 15.72
CA ASN A 111 -14.66 -2.55 16.55
C ASN A 111 -13.99 -1.17 16.70
N LYS A 112 -13.89 -0.70 17.93
CA LYS A 112 -13.24 0.59 18.24
C LYS A 112 -11.72 0.43 18.17
N LYS A 113 -11.08 1.14 17.24
CA LYS A 113 -9.63 1.21 17.09
C LYS A 113 -9.16 2.66 17.29
N ARG A 114 -7.94 2.84 17.80
CA ARG A 114 -7.33 4.15 18.00
C ARG A 114 -6.77 4.65 16.66
N PRO A 115 -7.28 5.76 16.07
CA PRO A 115 -6.89 6.18 14.72
C PRO A 115 -5.36 6.32 14.53
N GLY A 116 -4.67 6.83 15.56
CA GLY A 116 -3.21 7.03 15.63
C GLY A 116 -2.37 5.81 15.24
N GLU A 117 -2.85 4.62 15.60
CA GLU A 117 -2.13 3.35 15.38
C GLU A 117 -2.38 2.78 13.98
N TRP A 118 -3.34 3.35 13.22
CA TRP A 118 -3.85 2.76 11.99
C TRP A 118 -3.79 3.70 10.79
N GLY A 119 -2.71 4.47 10.69
CA GLY A 119 -2.43 5.33 9.54
C GLY A 119 -3.27 6.62 9.51
N TRP A 120 -3.86 7.01 10.64
CA TRP A 120 -4.48 8.32 10.83
C TRP A 120 -3.73 9.09 11.90
N GLU A 121 -3.55 10.38 11.68
CA GLU A 121 -2.95 11.31 12.62
C GLU A 121 -4.04 12.25 13.12
N ARG A 122 -4.02 12.57 14.41
CA ARG A 122 -4.86 13.64 14.94
C ARG A 122 -4.07 14.94 14.85
N ILE A 123 -4.49 15.84 13.97
CA ILE A 123 -3.98 17.20 13.89
C ILE A 123 -5.08 18.10 14.43
N ASN A 124 -4.84 18.69 15.61
CA ASN A 124 -5.84 19.44 16.37
C ASN A 124 -7.09 18.59 16.68
N ILE A 125 -8.20 18.86 15.98
CA ILE A 125 -9.51 18.22 16.12
C ILE A 125 -9.83 17.30 14.94
N GLU A 126 -9.03 17.36 13.87
CA GLU A 126 -9.27 16.61 12.64
C GLU A 126 -8.40 15.35 12.58
N LEU A 127 -8.98 14.29 12.00
CA LEU A 127 -8.24 13.09 11.63
C LEU A 127 -7.74 13.24 10.21
N GLN A 128 -6.43 13.35 10.05
CA GLN A 128 -5.80 13.41 8.75
C GLN A 128 -5.12 12.07 8.41
N PRO A 129 -5.13 11.64 7.14
CA PRO A 129 -4.44 10.44 6.74
C PRO A 129 -2.92 10.63 6.88
N VAL A 130 -2.24 9.73 7.60
CA VAL A 130 -0.77 9.74 7.68
C VAL A 130 -0.20 9.60 6.27
N LYS A 131 0.65 10.55 5.89
CA LYS A 131 1.40 10.53 4.63
C LYS A 131 2.66 9.68 4.79
N THR A 132 3.19 9.18 3.69
CA THR A 132 4.43 8.38 3.69
C THR A 132 5.59 9.22 4.24
N GLN A 133 6.18 8.81 5.37
CA GLN A 133 7.36 9.48 5.96
C GLN A 133 8.68 9.11 5.26
N LYS A 134 8.67 8.05 4.44
CA LYS A 134 9.84 7.60 3.68
C LYS A 134 9.95 8.35 2.35
N SER A 135 11.20 8.57 1.92
CA SER A 135 11.51 9.15 0.62
C SER A 135 10.79 8.40 -0.53
N PRO A 136 10.29 9.10 -1.56
CA PRO A 136 9.60 8.51 -2.71
C PRO A 136 10.38 7.41 -3.44
N ALA A 137 11.71 7.44 -3.37
CA ALA A 137 12.57 6.39 -3.88
C ALA A 137 13.80 6.24 -2.98
N PRO A 138 14.45 5.06 -2.97
CA PRO A 138 15.78 4.93 -2.42
C PRO A 138 16.73 5.95 -3.02
N ASP A 139 17.61 6.52 -2.20
CA ASP A 139 18.50 7.60 -2.61
C ASP A 139 19.36 7.22 -3.83
N SER A 140 19.77 5.95 -3.94
CA SER A 140 20.51 5.44 -5.09
C SER A 140 19.78 5.62 -6.43
N ILE A 141 18.45 5.56 -6.46
CA ILE A 141 17.63 5.79 -7.67
C ILE A 141 17.47 7.28 -7.94
N LEU A 142 17.37 8.11 -6.90
CA LEU A 142 17.32 9.57 -7.05
C LEU A 142 18.64 10.12 -7.60
N TYR A 143 19.77 9.65 -7.07
CA TYR A 143 21.12 10.03 -7.51
C TYR A 143 21.43 9.59 -8.95
N ALA A 144 20.95 8.42 -9.37
CA ALA A 144 21.14 7.96 -10.75
C ALA A 144 20.36 8.78 -11.79
N ARG A 145 19.28 9.47 -11.38
CA ARG A 145 18.38 10.20 -12.27
C ARG A 145 18.57 11.72 -12.23
N TYR A 146 19.04 12.25 -11.11
CA TYR A 146 19.34 13.66 -10.91
C TYR A 146 20.78 13.79 -10.38
N PRO A 147 21.80 13.88 -11.27
CA PRO A 147 23.14 14.24 -10.84
C PRO A 147 23.11 15.59 -10.12
N ALA A 148 24.06 15.82 -9.20
CA ALA A 148 24.04 16.81 -8.12
C ALA A 148 23.80 18.30 -8.51
N SER A 149 23.63 18.64 -9.79
CA SER A 149 23.36 19.99 -10.28
C SER A 149 21.94 20.49 -10.01
N VAL A 150 20.97 19.62 -9.66
CA VAL A 150 19.56 20.01 -9.40
C VAL A 150 19.21 20.10 -7.90
N LYS A 151 20.21 20.16 -7.00
CA LYS A 151 19.94 20.36 -5.56
C LYS A 151 19.58 21.81 -5.18
N ARG A 152 19.73 22.79 -6.08
CA ARG A 152 19.46 24.21 -5.78
C ARG A 152 17.99 24.64 -5.84
N GLY A 153 17.11 23.89 -6.52
CA GLY A 153 15.71 24.32 -6.70
C GLY A 153 14.72 23.84 -5.63
N ALA A 154 15.10 22.89 -4.76
CA ALA A 154 14.17 22.25 -3.82
C ALA A 154 14.20 22.85 -2.40
N GLN A 155 15.14 23.75 -2.10
CA GLN A 155 15.21 24.42 -0.79
C GLN A 155 14.43 25.75 -0.73
N GLU A 156 14.01 26.32 -1.86
CA GLU A 156 13.28 27.61 -1.89
C GLU A 156 11.76 27.48 -1.74
N ILE A 157 11.16 26.29 -1.84
CA ILE A 157 9.71 26.12 -1.71
C ILE A 157 9.26 25.83 -0.27
N ALA A 158 10.18 25.97 0.70
CA ALA A 158 9.89 25.86 2.14
C ALA A 158 9.85 27.23 2.84
N ALA A 159 9.95 28.33 2.10
CA ALA A 159 9.96 29.67 2.64
C ALA A 159 9.12 30.66 1.79
N VAL A 160 7.83 30.37 1.60
CA VAL A 160 6.74 31.36 1.43
C VAL A 160 5.46 30.76 2.00
#